data_AF-A0A3D3F7E4-F1
#
_entry.id   AF-A0A3D3F7E4-F1
#
_cell.length_a   1.000
_cell.length_b   1.000
_cell.length_c   1.000
_cell.angle_alpha   90.00
_cell.angle_beta   90.00
_cell.angle_gamma   90.00
#
_symmetry.space_group_name_H-M   'P 1'
#
loop_
_entity.id
_entity.type
_entity.pdbx_description
1 polymer ?
#
loop_
_entity_poly.entity_id
_entity_poly.type
_entity_poly.pdbx_seq_one_letter_code
_entity_poly.pdbx_strand_id
1 'polypeptide(L)'
;KQFNLAKEVEKEMNEIGLSDVSLDNNCYLMGTLPSNTIKNIPVIGFVAHFDTSPDMSGENVNPRIVKNYDGKDLVLNEALNIVSSTADFPELLDHVGEDLIVTDGTTLLGADDKAGVAEIIT
;
A
#
# COMPACT_ATOMS: atom_id res chain seq x y z
N LYS A 1 -7.06 -12.40 -8.36
CA LYS A 1 -6.69 -11.69 -7.12
C LYS A 1 -6.66 -10.18 -7.35
N GLN A 2 -5.90 -9.66 -8.32
CA GLN A 2 -5.86 -8.22 -8.66
C GLN A 2 -7.25 -7.62 -8.97
N PHE A 3 -8.06 -8.27 -9.83
CA PHE A 3 -9.44 -7.85 -10.09
C PHE A 3 -10.34 -7.72 -8.85
N ASN A 4 -10.06 -8.44 -7.77
CA ASN A 4 -10.86 -8.30 -6.54
C ASN A 4 -10.53 -6.98 -5.86
N LEU A 5 -9.24 -6.66 -5.72
CA LEU A 5 -8.80 -5.38 -5.18
C LEU A 5 -9.26 -4.22 -6.06
N ALA A 6 -9.11 -4.34 -7.39
CA ALA A 6 -9.55 -3.32 -8.33
C ALA A 6 -11.05 -3.01 -8.20
N LYS A 7 -11.89 -4.00 -7.93
CA LYS A 7 -13.34 -3.80 -7.71
C LYS A 7 -13.68 -3.12 -6.39
N GLU A 8 -12.92 -3.39 -5.33
CA GLU A 8 -13.09 -2.66 -4.07
C GLU A 8 -12.66 -1.19 -4.24
N VAL A 9 -11.53 -0.94 -4.92
CA VAL A 9 -11.09 0.43 -5.22
C VAL A 9 -12.05 1.14 -6.18
N GLU A 10 -12.58 0.44 -7.19
CA GLU A 10 -13.61 0.98 -8.09
C GLU A 10 -14.84 1.44 -7.29
N LYS A 11 -15.28 0.64 -6.32
CA LYS A 11 -16.37 1.01 -5.42
C LYS A 11 -16.02 2.26 -4.59
N GLU A 12 -14.85 2.31 -3.97
CA GLU A 12 -14.41 3.48 -3.21
C GLU A 12 -14.33 4.74 -4.08
N MET A 13 -13.78 4.65 -5.30
CA MET A 13 -13.72 5.77 -6.27
C MET A 13 -15.12 6.32 -6.59
N ASN A 14 -16.11 5.44 -6.76
CA ASN A 14 -17.49 5.85 -6.96
C ASN A 14 -18.09 6.50 -5.70
N GLU A 15 -17.80 5.96 -4.51
CA GLU A 15 -18.30 6.48 -3.22
C GLU A 15 -17.74 7.87 -2.89
N ILE A 16 -16.47 8.15 -3.21
CA ILE A 16 -15.86 9.47 -3.01
C ILE A 16 -16.19 10.47 -4.14
N GLY A 17 -16.89 10.03 -5.19
CA GLY A 17 -17.47 10.90 -6.23
C GLY A 17 -16.57 11.19 -7.42
N LEU A 18 -15.62 10.30 -7.76
CA LEU A 18 -14.91 10.40 -9.03
C LEU A 18 -15.86 10.20 -10.21
N SER A 19 -15.52 10.80 -11.34
CA SER A 19 -16.21 10.68 -12.62
C SER A 19 -15.45 9.76 -13.57
N ASP A 20 -16.13 9.26 -14.61
CA ASP A 20 -15.55 8.39 -15.64
C ASP A 20 -14.83 7.15 -15.07
N VAL A 21 -15.33 6.63 -13.92
CA VAL A 21 -14.78 5.44 -13.28
C VAL A 21 -15.02 4.22 -14.16
N SER A 22 -13.96 3.51 -14.52
CA SER A 22 -14.05 2.32 -15.36
C SER A 22 -12.93 1.32 -15.06
N LEU A 23 -13.31 0.05 -14.98
CA LEU A 23 -12.41 -1.09 -14.92
C LEU A 23 -12.49 -1.89 -16.23
N ASP A 24 -11.37 -1.99 -16.95
CA ASP A 24 -11.31 -2.73 -18.21
C ASP A 24 -11.04 -4.24 -18.04
N ASN A 25 -11.12 -4.98 -19.15
CA ASN A 25 -10.88 -6.43 -19.18
C ASN A 25 -9.41 -6.82 -18.91
N ASN A 26 -8.50 -5.85 -18.89
CA ASN A 26 -7.08 -6.04 -18.61
C ASN A 26 -6.71 -5.58 -17.18
N CYS A 27 -7.70 -5.26 -16.34
CA CYS A 27 -7.54 -4.79 -14.96
C CYS A 27 -6.95 -3.38 -14.82
N TYR A 28 -7.09 -2.52 -15.83
CA TYR A 28 -6.82 -1.10 -15.69
C TYR A 28 -8.05 -0.41 -15.11
N LEU A 29 -7.88 0.16 -13.91
CA LEU A 29 -8.86 1.01 -13.27
C LEU A 29 -8.50 2.47 -13.52
N MET A 30 -9.43 3.24 -14.05
CA MET A 30 -9.27 4.67 -14.28
C MET A 30 -10.44 5.44 -13.68
N GLY A 31 -10.20 6.69 -13.29
CA GLY A 31 -11.22 7.64 -12.89
C GLY A 31 -10.66 9.06 -12.85
N THR A 32 -11.57 10.02 -12.86
CA THR A 32 -11.25 11.45 -12.99
C THR A 32 -11.88 12.22 -11.84
N LEU A 33 -11.05 12.97 -11.11
CA LEU A 33 -11.53 14.05 -10.25
C LEU A 33 -11.75 15.31 -11.11
N PRO A 34 -12.97 15.84 -11.23
CA PRO A 34 -13.22 17.04 -12.04
C PRO A 34 -12.41 18.24 -11.56
N SER A 35 -12.04 19.13 -12.49
CA SER A 35 -11.37 20.38 -12.15
C SER A 35 -12.20 21.19 -11.14
N ASN A 36 -11.54 21.69 -10.11
CA ASN A 36 -12.12 22.62 -9.14
C ASN A 36 -11.91 24.10 -9.53
N THR A 37 -11.44 24.36 -10.75
CA THR A 37 -11.16 25.71 -11.26
C THR A 37 -11.58 25.89 -12.72
N ILE A 38 -11.90 27.14 -13.09
CA ILE A 38 -12.19 27.55 -14.47
C ILE A 38 -10.93 27.89 -15.27
N LYS A 39 -9.76 27.92 -14.62
CA LYS A 39 -8.50 28.19 -15.30
C LYS A 39 -8.17 27.04 -16.25
N ASN A 40 -7.62 27.36 -17.41
CA ASN A 40 -7.06 26.35 -18.29
C ASN A 40 -5.71 25.88 -17.73
N ILE A 41 -5.70 24.71 -17.10
CA ILE A 41 -4.52 24.12 -16.46
C ILE A 41 -4.27 22.70 -17.00
N PRO A 42 -3.02 22.22 -16.99
CA PRO A 42 -2.72 20.85 -17.41
C PRO A 42 -3.42 19.81 -16.55
N VAL A 43 -3.81 18.70 -17.18
CA VAL A 43 -4.22 17.48 -16.48
C VAL A 43 -2.97 16.79 -15.94
N ILE A 44 -3.06 16.26 -14.73
CA ILE A 44 -2.04 15.41 -14.10
C ILE A 44 -2.64 14.05 -13.79
N GLY A 45 -1.79 13.02 -13.71
CA GLY A 45 -2.20 11.67 -13.36
C GLY A 45 -1.36 11.14 -12.20
N PHE A 46 -2.02 10.41 -11.30
CA PHE A 46 -1.39 9.60 -10.27
C PHE A 46 -1.64 8.14 -10.62
N VAL A 47 -0.61 7.31 -10.50
CA VAL A 47 -0.64 5.90 -10.91
C VAL A 47 -0.03 5.06 -9.81
N ALA A 48 -0.72 3.98 -9.47
CA ALA A 48 -0.27 2.94 -8.56
C ALA A 48 -0.63 1.57 -9.15
N HIS A 49 -0.04 0.49 -8.62
CA HIS A 49 -0.31 -0.87 -9.10
C HIS A 49 -0.99 -1.77 -8.05
N PHE A 50 -1.71 -2.81 -8.52
CA PHE A 50 -2.53 -3.68 -7.66
C PHE A 50 -1.84 -4.97 -7.22
N ASP A 51 -0.74 -5.33 -7.86
CA ASP A 51 -0.05 -6.59 -7.61
C ASP A 51 0.97 -6.49 -6.49
N THR A 52 1.56 -7.63 -6.16
CA THR A 52 2.66 -7.72 -5.21
C THR A 52 3.71 -8.62 -5.84
N SER A 53 5.00 -8.41 -5.53
CA SER A 53 6.10 -9.20 -6.09
C SER A 53 5.85 -10.72 -5.98
N PRO A 54 6.22 -11.50 -7.02
CA PRO A 54 6.16 -12.96 -6.96
C PRO A 54 7.24 -13.59 -6.06
N ASP A 55 8.21 -12.82 -5.57
CA ASP A 55 9.38 -13.33 -4.85
C ASP A 55 9.03 -13.97 -3.49
N MET A 56 7.89 -13.57 -2.90
CA MET A 56 7.36 -14.16 -1.67
C MET A 56 5.83 -14.02 -1.65
N SER A 57 5.16 -14.90 -0.90
CA SER A 57 3.69 -14.90 -0.82
C SER A 57 3.14 -13.56 -0.32
N GLY A 58 2.16 -13.00 -1.04
CA GLY A 58 1.28 -11.92 -0.57
C GLY A 58 -0.10 -12.41 -0.14
N GLU A 59 -0.26 -13.72 0.09
CA GLU A 59 -1.52 -14.33 0.54
C GLU A 59 -1.51 -14.54 2.07
N ASN A 60 -2.65 -14.27 2.71
CA ASN A 60 -2.83 -14.35 4.16
C ASN A 60 -1.82 -13.47 4.94
N VAL A 61 -1.54 -12.27 4.42
CA VAL A 61 -0.71 -11.27 5.11
C VAL A 61 -1.33 -10.96 6.47
N ASN A 62 -0.51 -11.02 7.52
CA ASN A 62 -0.92 -10.75 8.89
C ASN A 62 -0.19 -9.49 9.41
N PRO A 63 -0.69 -8.28 9.05
CA PRO A 63 -0.02 -7.04 9.42
C PRO A 63 -0.23 -6.74 10.90
N ARG A 64 0.80 -6.19 11.54
CA ARG A 64 0.73 -5.67 12.90
C ARG A 64 1.37 -4.29 12.99
N ILE A 65 0.85 -3.46 13.90
CA ILE A 65 1.38 -2.12 14.14
C ILE A 65 2.34 -2.17 15.33
N VAL A 66 3.57 -1.72 15.12
CA VAL A 66 4.54 -1.41 16.16
C VAL A 66 4.44 0.06 16.46
N LYS A 67 3.82 0.41 17.58
CA LYS A 67 3.62 1.82 17.93
C LYS A 67 4.88 2.43 18.52
N ASN A 68 5.14 3.69 18.19
CA ASN A 68 6.22 4.49 18.76
C ASN A 68 7.54 3.69 18.78
N TYR A 69 7.99 3.28 17.59
CA TYR A 69 9.13 2.39 17.40
C TYR A 69 10.36 2.86 18.19
N ASP A 70 10.98 1.94 18.94
CA ASP A 70 11.98 2.26 19.96
C ASP A 70 13.44 2.18 19.46
N GLY A 71 13.63 1.95 18.16
CA GLY A 71 14.95 1.87 17.54
C GLY A 71 15.69 0.55 17.79
N LYS A 72 14.99 -0.50 18.24
CA LYS A 72 15.58 -1.84 18.42
C LYS A 72 15.17 -2.80 17.30
N ASP A 73 15.87 -3.92 17.20
CA ASP A 73 15.53 -4.99 16.27
C ASP A 73 14.05 -5.42 16.39
N LEU A 74 13.41 -5.62 15.24
CA LEU A 74 12.00 -5.97 15.13
C LEU A 74 11.84 -7.48 14.99
N VAL A 75 11.41 -8.14 16.06
CA VAL A 75 11.06 -9.56 16.00
C VAL A 75 9.76 -9.72 15.24
N LEU A 76 9.82 -10.23 14.01
CA LEU A 76 8.64 -10.47 13.18
C LEU A 76 7.96 -11.78 13.56
N ASN A 77 8.76 -12.81 13.87
CA ASN A 77 8.28 -14.13 14.27
C ASN A 77 9.23 -14.79 15.26
N GLU A 78 8.81 -14.94 16.52
CA GLU A 78 9.62 -15.60 17.55
C GLU A 78 9.82 -17.09 17.27
N ALA A 79 8.78 -17.81 16.84
CA ALA A 79 8.81 -19.26 16.67
C ALA A 79 9.72 -19.69 15.51
N LEU A 80 9.83 -18.84 14.48
CA LEU A 80 10.68 -19.05 13.32
C LEU A 80 12.01 -18.29 13.40
N ASN A 81 12.24 -17.55 14.50
CA ASN A 81 13.41 -16.70 14.69
C ASN A 81 13.64 -15.71 13.52
N ILE A 82 12.57 -15.06 13.06
CA ILE A 82 12.61 -14.06 11.99
C ILE A 82 12.66 -12.68 12.64
N VAL A 83 13.74 -11.95 12.39
CA VAL A 83 14.01 -10.63 12.96
C VAL A 83 14.43 -9.70 11.83
N SER A 84 13.83 -8.51 11.77
CA SER A 84 14.37 -7.40 10.99
C SER A 84 15.34 -6.62 11.87
N SER A 85 16.63 -6.84 11.67
CA SER A 85 17.67 -6.26 12.50
C SER A 85 18.10 -4.88 11.99
N THR A 86 18.35 -3.96 12.91
CA THR A 86 18.92 -2.63 12.64
C THR A 86 20.34 -2.71 12.09
N ALA A 87 21.02 -3.86 12.24
CA ALA A 87 22.31 -4.09 11.60
C ALA A 87 22.18 -4.37 10.08
N ASP A 88 21.13 -5.09 9.69
CA ASP A 88 20.85 -5.43 8.28
C ASP A 88 20.10 -4.29 7.58
N PHE A 89 19.22 -3.59 8.31
CA PHE A 89 18.40 -2.47 7.84
C PHE A 89 18.60 -1.23 8.74
N PRO A 90 19.73 -0.51 8.61
CA PRO A 90 20.04 0.67 9.43
C PRO A 90 19.01 1.79 9.31
N GLU A 91 18.32 1.90 8.17
CA GLU A 91 17.26 2.87 7.90
C GLU A 91 16.08 2.78 8.88
N LEU A 92 15.89 1.64 9.55
CA LEU A 92 14.89 1.53 10.62
C LEU A 92 15.10 2.60 11.70
N LEU A 93 16.36 2.95 12.00
CA LEU A 93 16.70 3.95 13.02
C LEU A 93 16.23 5.37 12.66
N ASP A 94 15.95 5.64 11.39
CA ASP A 94 15.39 6.93 10.94
C ASP A 94 13.90 7.07 11.32
N HIS A 95 13.24 5.96 11.67
CA HIS A 95 11.82 5.90 12.01
C HIS A 95 11.55 5.77 13.52
N VAL A 96 12.52 6.10 14.37
CA VAL A 96 12.33 6.09 15.83
C VAL A 96 11.24 7.08 16.22
N GLY A 97 10.24 6.57 16.95
CA GLY A 97 9.06 7.33 17.38
C GLY A 97 7.87 7.24 16.42
N GLU A 98 8.04 6.67 15.23
CA GLU A 98 6.94 6.46 14.28
C GLU A 98 6.18 5.16 14.58
N ASP A 99 4.96 5.05 14.05
CA ASP A 99 4.20 3.80 14.05
C ASP A 99 4.53 3.01 12.78
N LEU A 100 5.07 1.80 12.95
CA LEU A 100 5.45 0.93 11.82
C LEU A 100 4.41 -0.15 11.58
N ILE A 101 4.06 -0.40 10.33
CA ILE A 101 3.25 -1.56 9.93
C ILE A 101 4.20 -2.64 9.42
N VAL A 102 4.18 -3.81 10.05
CA VAL A 102 5.10 -4.91 9.73
C VAL A 102 4.34 -6.22 9.53
N THR A 103 5.01 -7.20 8.91
CA THR A 103 4.47 -8.55 8.73
C THR A 103 4.70 -9.43 9.95
N ASP A 104 4.23 -10.68 9.87
CA ASP A 104 4.60 -11.76 10.79
C ASP A 104 5.83 -12.56 10.32
N GLY A 105 6.56 -12.03 9.33
CA GLY A 105 7.76 -12.65 8.75
C GLY A 105 7.51 -13.75 7.72
N THR A 106 6.25 -14.17 7.47
CA THR A 106 5.94 -15.30 6.57
C THR A 106 5.44 -14.90 5.19
N THR A 107 5.26 -13.60 4.97
CA THR A 107 4.70 -13.01 3.75
C THR A 107 5.35 -11.66 3.43
N LEU A 108 5.15 -11.15 2.22
CA LEU A 108 5.31 -9.71 1.93
C LEU A 108 4.22 -8.91 2.63
N LEU A 109 4.50 -7.65 2.96
CA LEU A 109 3.47 -6.72 3.45
C LEU A 109 2.53 -6.28 2.32
N GLY A 110 3.10 -6.03 1.13
CA GLY A 110 2.40 -5.44 -0.01
C GLY A 110 2.19 -3.94 0.10
N ALA A 111 3.01 -3.24 0.91
CA ALA A 111 3.05 -1.77 0.92
C ALA A 111 3.40 -1.23 -0.47
N ASP A 112 4.36 -1.87 -1.15
CA ASP A 112 4.55 -1.78 -2.61
C ASP A 112 3.45 -2.62 -3.30
N ASP A 113 2.43 -2.00 -3.93
CA ASP A 113 2.12 -0.55 -3.99
C ASP A 113 0.74 -0.22 -3.44
N LYS A 114 0.25 -1.03 -2.50
CA LYS A 114 -1.05 -0.78 -1.86
C LYS A 114 -1.03 0.44 -0.94
N ALA A 115 0.14 0.86 -0.46
CA ALA A 115 0.30 2.15 0.20
C ALA A 115 0.01 3.29 -0.78
N GLY A 116 0.59 3.27 -1.98
CA GLY A 116 0.32 4.25 -3.03
C GLY A 116 -1.15 4.26 -3.45
N VAL A 117 -1.79 3.08 -3.59
CA VAL A 117 -3.24 2.99 -3.83
C VAL A 117 -4.03 3.69 -2.72
N ALA A 118 -3.73 3.40 -1.44
CA ALA A 118 -4.42 4.00 -0.32
C ALA A 118 -4.21 5.53 -0.23
N GLU A 119 -2.99 6.00 -0.51
CA GLU A 119 -2.63 7.43 -0.54
C GLU A 119 -3.32 8.21 -1.66
N ILE A 120 -3.58 7.57 -2.81
CA ILE A 120 -4.30 8.21 -3.93
C ILE A 120 -5.80 8.33 -3.65
N ILE A 121 -6.38 7.37 -2.92
CA ILE A 121 -7.83 7.28 -2.68
C ILE A 121 -8.29 8.08 -1.44
N THR A 122 -7.43 8.25 -0.43
CA THR A 122 -7.75 8.90 0.85
C THR A 122 -7.58 10.41 0.82
#